data_AF-A0A948D061-F1
#
_entry.id   AF-A0A948D061-F1
#
_cell.length_a   1.000
_cell.length_b   1.000
_cell.length_c   1.000
_cell.angle_alpha   90.00
_cell.angle_beta   90.00
_cell.angle_gamma   90.00
#
_symmetry.space_group_name_H-M   'P 1'
#
loop_
_entity.id
_entity.type
_entity.pdbx_description
1 polymer ?
#
loop_
_entity_poly.entity_id
_entity_poly.type
_entity_poly.pdbx_seq_one_letter_code
_entity_poly.pdbx_strand_id
1 'polypeptide(L)'
;DAGFARFLAGSVFSVGLMLVLILGSELFTGNILMTIGLIYKQYSFTKVLRNWLVVYLGNLLGAMIIAWLVLKSGLLGGAGNLSPIGAIAAKISESKMQLSFTEALCRGILCNMLVCLAVIMSIAARTVEGKILGIYFPIMAFVASGYEHSVANMYFLPVALMAKGEMISGFSICSAI
;
A
#
# COMPACT_ATOMS: atom_id res chain seq x y z
N ASP A 1 -13.82 17.49 10.61
CA ASP A 1 -12.57 18.20 10.26
C ASP A 1 -11.70 17.33 9.36
N ALA A 2 -11.09 17.89 8.31
CA ALA A 2 -10.34 17.13 7.31
C ALA A 2 -8.97 16.63 7.84
N GLY A 3 -8.34 17.39 8.74
CA GLY A 3 -7.09 16.98 9.38
C GLY A 3 -7.30 15.79 10.31
N PHE A 4 -8.36 15.84 11.12
CA PHE A 4 -8.71 14.74 12.02
C PHE A 4 -9.05 13.44 11.27
N ALA A 5 -9.75 13.53 10.14
CA ALA A 5 -10.05 12.36 9.30
C ALA A 5 -8.78 11.70 8.73
N ARG A 6 -7.80 12.50 8.29
CA ARG A 6 -6.50 11.99 7.80
C ARG A 6 -5.69 11.32 8.91
N PHE A 7 -5.71 11.91 10.11
CA PHE A 7 -5.06 11.33 11.28
C PHE A 7 -5.65 9.96 11.63
N LEU A 8 -6.98 9.85 11.72
CA LEU A 8 -7.66 8.58 11.99
C LEU A 8 -7.42 7.55 10.88
N ALA A 9 -7.44 7.97 9.61
CA ALA A 9 -7.11 7.10 8.49
C ALA A 9 -5.68 6.53 8.63
N GLY A 10 -4.70 7.36 8.97
CA GLY A 10 -3.32 6.90 9.20
C GLY A 10 -3.17 5.98 10.41
N SER A 11 -3.87 6.27 11.50
CA SER A 11 -3.92 5.41 12.68
C SER A 11 -4.44 4.00 12.33
N VAL A 12 -5.56 3.89 11.62
CA VAL A 12 -6.16 2.59 11.26
C VAL A 12 -5.35 1.88 10.19
N PHE A 13 -4.79 2.64 9.22
CA PHE A 13 -3.96 2.08 8.14
C PHE A 13 -2.72 1.33 8.68
N SER A 14 -2.19 1.77 9.82
CA SER A 14 -1.01 1.17 10.46
C SER A 14 -1.18 -0.32 10.78
N VAL A 15 -2.42 -0.78 10.98
CA VAL A 15 -2.74 -2.20 11.22
C VAL A 15 -2.25 -3.09 10.07
N GLY A 16 -2.27 -2.60 8.83
CA GLY A 16 -1.84 -3.37 7.66
C GLY A 16 -0.38 -3.85 7.78
N LEU A 17 0.55 -2.95 8.10
CA LEU A 17 1.97 -3.33 8.26
C LEU A 17 2.23 -4.13 9.55
N MET A 18 1.45 -3.89 10.61
CA MET A 18 1.53 -4.71 11.83
C MET A 18 1.25 -6.18 11.53
N LEU A 19 0.18 -6.46 10.78
CA LEU A 19 -0.18 -7.83 10.41
C LEU A 19 0.90 -8.49 9.56
N VAL A 20 1.43 -7.77 8.57
CA VAL A 20 2.51 -8.28 7.72
C VAL A 20 3.74 -8.68 8.55
N LEU A 21 4.24 -7.78 9.39
CA LEU A 21 5.50 -8.02 10.10
C LEU A 21 5.37 -8.96 11.29
N ILE A 22 4.22 -8.97 11.98
CA ILE A 22 3.98 -9.87 13.11
C ILE A 22 3.72 -11.30 12.62
N LEU A 23 2.97 -11.48 11.54
CA LEU A 23 2.68 -12.80 10.97
C LEU A 23 3.83 -13.35 10.12
N GLY A 24 4.88 -12.56 9.87
CA GLY A 24 6.03 -12.98 9.06
C GLY A 24 5.70 -13.10 7.56
N SER A 25 4.77 -12.28 7.07
CA SER A 25 4.46 -12.19 5.64
C SER A 25 5.44 -11.28 4.91
N GLU A 26 5.55 -11.45 3.60
CA GLU A 26 6.47 -10.70 2.75
C GLU A 26 5.78 -9.47 2.12
N LEU A 27 6.43 -8.30 2.20
CA LEU A 27 5.94 -7.06 1.62
C LEU A 27 7.05 -6.39 0.82
N PHE A 28 6.76 -6.06 -0.45
CA PHE A 28 7.74 -5.54 -1.39
C PHE A 28 8.50 -4.31 -0.86
N THR A 29 7.78 -3.34 -0.30
CA THR A 29 8.36 -2.09 0.20
C THR A 29 9.32 -2.32 1.37
N GLY A 30 9.02 -3.26 2.26
CA GLY A 30 9.94 -3.69 3.31
C GLY A 30 11.16 -4.45 2.75
N ASN A 31 10.95 -5.28 1.74
CA ASN A 31 12.00 -6.08 1.11
C ASN A 31 13.02 -5.26 0.31
N ILE A 32 12.75 -3.97 0.07
CA ILE A 32 13.77 -3.05 -0.46
C ILE A 32 15.00 -2.98 0.46
N LEU A 33 14.86 -3.22 1.77
CA LEU A 33 15.98 -3.30 2.71
C LEU A 33 16.97 -4.44 2.40
N MET A 34 16.59 -5.44 1.60
CA MET A 34 17.53 -6.46 1.10
C MET A 34 18.68 -5.86 0.28
N THR A 35 18.51 -4.63 -0.24
CA THR A 35 19.59 -3.86 -0.89
C THR A 35 20.80 -3.70 0.03
N ILE A 36 20.60 -3.59 1.35
CA ILE A 36 21.70 -3.54 2.32
C ILE A 36 22.51 -4.83 2.26
N GLY A 37 21.85 -5.99 2.30
CA GLY A 37 22.50 -7.30 2.16
C GLY A 37 23.20 -7.49 0.81
N LEU A 38 22.64 -6.93 -0.27
CA LEU A 38 23.28 -6.91 -1.58
C LEU A 38 24.59 -6.11 -1.60
N ILE A 39 24.58 -4.91 -1.00
CA ILE A 39 25.77 -4.04 -0.90
C ILE A 39 26.88 -4.74 -0.10
N TYR A 40 26.51 -5.41 1.00
CA TYR A 40 27.43 -6.22 1.80
C TYR A 40 27.72 -7.61 1.22
N LYS A 41 27.33 -7.87 -0.04
CA LYS A 41 27.59 -9.12 -0.77
C LYS A 41 27.10 -10.40 -0.07
N GLN A 42 26.06 -10.30 0.75
CA GLN A 42 25.42 -11.44 1.42
C GLN A 42 24.60 -12.29 0.44
N TYR A 43 24.06 -11.67 -0.61
CA TYR A 43 23.28 -12.32 -1.67
C TYR A 43 23.63 -11.76 -3.05
N SER A 44 23.38 -12.53 -4.11
CA SER A 44 23.56 -12.05 -5.49
C SER A 44 22.39 -11.17 -5.96
N PHE A 45 22.68 -10.24 -6.87
CA PHE A 45 21.66 -9.34 -7.45
C PHE A 45 20.48 -10.11 -8.04
N THR A 46 20.72 -11.21 -8.75
CA THR A 46 19.68 -12.05 -9.34
C THR A 46 18.71 -12.61 -8.29
N LYS A 47 19.20 -13.00 -7.10
CA LYS A 47 18.35 -13.50 -6.01
C LYS A 47 17.47 -12.39 -5.46
N VAL A 48 18.03 -11.20 -5.26
CA VAL A 48 17.29 -10.02 -4.78
C VAL A 48 16.21 -9.62 -5.77
N LEU A 49 16.55 -9.53 -7.06
CA LEU A 49 15.60 -9.18 -8.12
C LEU A 49 14.48 -10.22 -8.23
N ARG A 50 14.80 -11.53 -8.17
CA ARG A 50 13.77 -12.58 -8.17
C ARG A 50 12.84 -12.42 -6.97
N ASN A 51 13.37 -12.14 -5.78
CA ASN A 51 12.55 -11.94 -4.60
C ASN A 51 11.60 -10.75 -4.77
N TRP A 52 12.13 -9.61 -5.22
CA TRP A 52 11.34 -8.41 -5.47
C TRP A 52 10.20 -8.66 -6.45
N LEU A 53 10.48 -9.33 -7.57
CA LEU A 53 9.44 -9.65 -8.56
C LEU A 53 8.37 -10.58 -7.99
N VAL A 54 8.76 -11.65 -7.31
CA VAL A 54 7.80 -12.61 -6.73
C VAL A 54 6.92 -11.93 -5.68
N VAL A 55 7.50 -11.16 -4.77
CA VAL A 55 6.76 -10.49 -3.69
C VAL A 55 5.88 -9.37 -4.25
N TYR A 56 6.36 -8.59 -5.21
CA TYR A 56 5.57 -7.54 -5.86
C TYR A 56 4.32 -8.11 -6.56
N LEU A 57 4.49 -9.19 -7.33
CA LEU A 57 3.38 -9.87 -8.00
C LEU A 57 2.42 -10.53 -7.01
N GLY A 58 2.94 -11.15 -5.94
CA GLY A 58 2.13 -11.71 -4.87
C GLY A 58 1.31 -10.65 -4.13
N ASN A 59 1.91 -9.49 -3.83
CA ASN A 59 1.23 -8.35 -3.24
C ASN A 59 0.14 -7.81 -4.18
N LEU A 60 0.41 -7.67 -5.48
CA LEU A 60 -0.57 -7.25 -6.48
C LEU A 60 -1.75 -8.24 -6.56
N LEU A 61 -1.46 -9.53 -6.67
CA LEU A 61 -2.49 -10.58 -6.72
C LEU A 61 -3.38 -10.56 -5.47
N GLY A 62 -2.75 -10.48 -4.29
CA GLY A 62 -3.49 -10.37 -3.02
C GLY A 62 -4.38 -9.14 -2.97
N ALA A 63 -3.86 -7.96 -3.37
CA ALA A 63 -4.64 -6.72 -3.43
C ALA A 63 -5.84 -6.84 -4.39
N MET A 64 -5.66 -7.45 -5.56
CA MET A 64 -6.73 -7.69 -6.53
C MET A 64 -7.82 -8.64 -5.99
N ILE A 65 -7.42 -9.70 -5.29
CA ILE A 65 -8.37 -10.64 -4.67
C ILE A 65 -9.21 -9.93 -3.60
N ILE A 66 -8.57 -9.15 -2.72
CA ILE A 66 -9.29 -8.39 -1.69
C ILE A 66 -10.20 -7.34 -2.33
N ALA A 67 -9.74 -6.61 -3.35
CA ALA A 67 -10.57 -5.66 -4.08
C ALA A 67 -11.83 -6.31 -4.67
N TRP A 68 -11.67 -7.50 -5.28
CA TRP A 68 -12.79 -8.27 -5.82
C TRP A 68 -13.76 -8.75 -4.74
N LEU A 69 -13.26 -9.24 -3.60
CA LEU A 69 -14.11 -9.64 -2.46
C LEU A 69 -14.90 -8.46 -1.91
N VAL A 70 -14.28 -7.28 -1.78
CA VAL A 70 -14.94 -6.06 -1.33
C VAL A 70 -16.03 -5.64 -2.32
N LEU A 71 -15.78 -5.72 -3.64
CA LEU A 71 -16.83 -5.50 -4.64
C LEU A 71 -18.01 -6.47 -4.46
N LYS A 72 -17.73 -7.77 -4.32
CA LYS A 72 -18.76 -8.80 -4.16
C LYS A 72 -19.53 -8.72 -2.85
N SER A 73 -18.96 -8.09 -1.83
CA SER A 73 -19.68 -7.81 -0.57
C SER A 73 -20.80 -6.79 -0.70
N GLY A 74 -20.85 -6.01 -1.80
CA GLY A 74 -21.81 -4.93 -2.00
C GLY A 74 -21.44 -3.61 -1.32
N LEU A 75 -20.33 -3.56 -0.58
CA LEU A 75 -19.89 -2.37 0.17
C LEU A 75 -19.63 -1.15 -0.70
N LEU A 76 -19.22 -1.33 -1.96
CA LEU A 76 -18.88 -0.24 -2.88
C LEU A 76 -20.11 0.34 -3.60
N GLY A 77 -21.28 -0.29 -3.50
CA GLY A 77 -22.40 -0.07 -4.42
C GLY A 77 -22.25 -0.87 -5.71
N GLY A 78 -22.95 -0.47 -6.78
CA GLY A 78 -22.94 -1.20 -8.05
C GLY A 78 -23.26 -0.33 -9.27
N ALA A 79 -22.65 -0.66 -10.41
CA ALA A 79 -22.97 -0.14 -11.76
C ALA A 79 -23.28 1.37 -11.84
N GLY A 80 -22.41 2.21 -11.26
CA GLY A 80 -22.54 3.67 -11.31
C GLY A 80 -23.35 4.28 -10.15
N ASN A 81 -24.03 3.48 -9.32
CA ASN A 81 -24.65 3.92 -8.08
C ASN A 81 -23.73 3.58 -6.89
N LEU A 82 -22.75 4.46 -6.66
CA LEU A 82 -21.74 4.28 -5.62
C LEU A 82 -22.36 4.44 -4.22
N SER A 83 -22.02 3.54 -3.31
CA SER A 83 -22.26 3.77 -1.88
C SER A 83 -21.37 4.93 -1.38
N PRO A 84 -21.60 5.48 -0.18
CA PRO A 84 -20.68 6.45 0.43
C PRO A 84 -19.23 5.94 0.49
N ILE A 85 -19.04 4.64 0.73
CA ILE A 85 -17.71 4.00 0.75
C ILE A 85 -17.13 3.93 -0.66
N GLY A 86 -17.92 3.55 -1.66
CA GLY A 86 -17.52 3.53 -3.07
C GLY A 86 -17.12 4.92 -3.57
N ALA A 87 -17.87 5.95 -3.18
CA ALA A 87 -17.57 7.35 -3.51
C ALA A 87 -16.24 7.82 -2.89
N ILE A 88 -15.96 7.43 -1.64
CA ILE A 88 -14.67 7.72 -0.98
C ILE A 88 -13.53 7.01 -1.73
N ALA A 89 -13.68 5.73 -2.07
CA ALA A 89 -12.68 4.98 -2.81
C ALA A 89 -12.38 5.61 -4.18
N ALA A 90 -13.43 6.01 -4.92
CA ALA A 90 -13.30 6.70 -6.19
C ALA A 90 -12.53 8.03 -6.06
N LYS A 91 -12.86 8.83 -5.04
CA LYS A 91 -12.21 10.12 -4.77
C LYS A 91 -10.73 9.97 -4.40
N ILE A 92 -10.39 8.95 -3.60
CA ILE A 92 -8.99 8.65 -3.25
C ILE A 92 -8.20 8.33 -4.51
N SER A 93 -8.70 7.44 -5.37
CA SER A 93 -7.98 7.03 -6.58
C SER A 93 -7.88 8.14 -7.62
N GLU A 94 -8.92 8.95 -7.80
CA GLU A 94 -8.85 10.14 -8.66
C GLU A 94 -7.75 11.10 -8.21
N SER A 95 -7.66 11.38 -6.91
CA SER A 95 -6.59 12.25 -6.38
C SER A 95 -5.18 11.70 -6.60
N LYS A 96 -5.04 10.37 -6.67
CA LYS A 96 -3.76 9.69 -6.93
C LYS A 96 -3.38 9.74 -8.41
N MET A 97 -4.36 9.56 -9.30
CA MET A 97 -4.16 9.59 -10.76
C MET A 97 -3.86 11.01 -11.29
N GLN A 98 -4.21 12.05 -10.54
CA GLN A 98 -3.90 13.44 -10.89
C GLN A 98 -2.47 13.88 -10.53
N LEU A 99 -1.69 13.05 -9.85
CA LEU A 99 -0.31 13.37 -9.50
C LEU A 99 0.57 13.35 -10.75
N SER A 100 1.42 14.37 -10.90
CA SER A 100 2.51 14.29 -11.86
C SER A 100 3.51 13.20 -11.47
N PHE A 101 4.27 12.70 -12.44
CA PHE A 101 5.31 11.69 -12.19
C PHE A 101 6.29 12.11 -11.08
N THR A 102 6.76 13.36 -11.11
CA THR A 102 7.69 13.89 -10.11
C THR A 102 7.07 13.90 -8.71
N GLU A 103 5.82 14.34 -8.57
CA GLU A 103 5.12 14.33 -7.29
C GLU A 103 4.93 12.91 -6.76
N ALA A 104 4.50 11.99 -7.61
CA ALA A 104 4.33 10.58 -7.25
C ALA A 104 5.66 9.93 -6.83
N LEU A 105 6.75 10.21 -7.55
CA LEU A 105 8.08 9.72 -7.24
C LEU A 105 8.59 10.25 -5.89
N CYS A 106 8.51 11.56 -5.65
CA CYS A 106 8.95 12.17 -4.40
C CYS A 106 8.13 11.65 -3.20
N ARG A 107 6.80 11.56 -3.33
CA ARG A 107 5.93 10.97 -2.30
C ARG A 107 6.23 9.50 -2.06
N GLY A 108 6.57 8.75 -3.11
CA GLY A 108 6.98 7.35 -3.02
C GLY A 108 8.28 7.15 -2.24
N ILE A 109 9.28 8.00 -2.48
CA ILE A 109 10.56 7.97 -1.75
C ILE A 109 10.32 8.23 -0.26
N LEU A 110 9.60 9.31 0.06
CA LEU A 110 9.30 9.69 1.45
C LEU A 110 8.49 8.62 2.18
N CYS A 111 7.52 8.02 1.50
CA CYS A 111 6.76 6.88 2.01
C CYS A 111 7.70 5.72 2.39
N ASN A 112 8.55 5.31 1.44
CA ASN A 112 9.36 4.11 1.63
C ASN A 112 10.48 4.31 2.67
N MET A 113 10.95 5.54 2.89
CA MET A 113 11.84 5.86 4.02
C MET A 113 11.18 5.53 5.36
N LEU A 114 9.91 5.91 5.55
CA LEU A 114 9.16 5.63 6.78
C LEU A 114 8.79 4.15 6.91
N VAL A 115 8.46 3.47 5.81
CA VAL A 115 8.22 2.02 5.81
C VAL A 115 9.50 1.25 6.20
N CYS A 116 10.64 1.57 5.60
CA CYS A 116 11.92 0.97 5.97
C CYS A 116 12.27 1.22 7.44
N LEU A 117 12.02 2.44 7.95
CA LEU A 117 12.20 2.76 9.36
C LEU A 117 11.32 1.87 10.25
N ALA A 118 10.03 1.73 9.94
CA ALA A 118 9.11 0.86 10.67
C ALA A 118 9.57 -0.60 10.69
N VAL A 119 10.06 -1.11 9.55
CA VAL A 119 10.60 -2.48 9.46
C VAL A 119 11.83 -2.65 10.35
N ILE A 120 12.79 -1.70 10.31
CA ILE A 120 13.99 -1.74 11.15
C ILE A 120 13.60 -1.69 12.64
N MET A 121 12.68 -0.80 13.03
CA MET A 121 12.20 -0.69 14.41
C MET A 121 11.52 -1.98 14.89
N SER A 122 10.71 -2.60 14.03
CA SER A 122 10.06 -3.90 14.31
C SER A 122 11.08 -5.02 14.50
N ILE A 123 12.13 -5.07 13.67
CA ILE A 123 13.20 -6.07 13.80
C ILE A 123 14.02 -5.83 15.08
N ALA A 124 14.25 -4.57 15.45
CA ALA A 124 15.01 -4.22 16.66
C ALA A 124 14.23 -4.51 17.96
N ALA A 125 12.90 -4.49 17.93
CA ALA A 125 12.07 -4.70 19.10
C ALA A 125 11.98 -6.19 19.49
N ARG A 126 12.10 -6.46 20.80
CA ARG A 126 12.06 -7.83 21.36
C ARG A 126 10.69 -8.30 21.83
N THR A 127 9.73 -7.38 21.98
CA THR A 127 8.36 -7.68 22.39
C THR A 127 7.37 -7.27 21.30
N VAL A 128 6.17 -7.88 21.31
CA VAL A 128 5.14 -7.59 20.30
C VAL A 128 4.65 -6.16 20.42
N GLU A 129 4.51 -5.64 21.64
CA GLU A 129 4.09 -4.24 21.90
C GLU A 129 5.10 -3.26 21.31
N GLY A 130 6.41 -3.54 21.47
CA GLY A 130 7.47 -2.73 20.88
C GLY A 130 7.43 -2.73 19.35
N LYS A 131 7.12 -3.88 18.73
CA LYS A 131 6.92 -3.97 17.27
C LYS A 131 5.71 -3.15 16.82
N ILE A 132 4.58 -3.29 17.52
CA ILE A 132 3.36 -2.55 17.22
C ILE A 132 3.62 -1.05 17.29
N LEU A 133 4.23 -0.55 18.36
CA LEU A 133 4.52 0.88 18.50
C LEU A 133 5.54 1.38 17.48
N GLY A 134 6.59 0.59 17.19
CA GLY A 134 7.60 0.93 16.20
C GLY A 134 7.05 0.99 14.76
N ILE A 135 5.99 0.23 14.48
CA ILE A 135 5.27 0.27 13.20
C ILE A 135 4.25 1.41 13.18
N TYR A 136 3.52 1.61 14.27
CA TYR A 136 2.38 2.52 14.33
C TYR A 136 2.73 3.96 13.91
N PHE A 137 3.74 4.55 14.54
CA PHE A 137 4.02 5.98 14.33
C PHE A 137 4.54 6.32 12.93
N PRO A 138 5.53 5.59 12.34
CA PRO A 138 5.98 5.90 10.99
C PRO A 138 4.90 5.72 9.93
N ILE A 139 4.03 4.71 10.10
CA ILE A 139 2.96 4.43 9.14
C ILE A 139 1.83 5.45 9.22
N MET A 140 1.41 5.79 10.45
CA MET A 140 0.48 6.89 10.68
C MET A 140 1.01 8.19 10.06
N ALA A 141 2.30 8.49 10.24
CA ALA A 141 2.93 9.71 9.72
C ALA A 141 2.87 9.78 8.18
N PHE A 142 3.22 8.72 7.46
CA PHE A 142 3.22 8.79 5.99
C PHE A 142 1.81 8.95 5.43
N VAL A 143 0.82 8.28 6.04
CA VAL A 143 -0.57 8.35 5.59
C VAL A 143 -1.17 9.72 5.89
N ALA A 144 -0.96 10.24 7.10
CA ALA A 144 -1.42 11.58 7.47
C ALA A 144 -0.76 12.67 6.60
N SER A 145 0.48 12.45 6.16
CA SER A 145 1.22 13.35 5.26
C SER A 145 0.84 13.21 3.78
N GLY A 146 0.01 12.22 3.41
CA GLY A 146 -0.44 12.01 2.03
C GLY A 146 0.64 11.46 1.10
N TYR A 147 1.58 10.66 1.63
CA TYR A 147 2.59 9.99 0.81
C TYR A 147 2.02 8.78 0.07
N GLU A 148 2.74 8.34 -0.96
CA GLU A 148 2.27 7.31 -1.90
C GLU A 148 2.96 5.97 -1.65
N HIS A 149 2.17 4.92 -1.41
CA HIS A 149 2.67 3.57 -1.15
C HIS A 149 2.27 2.64 -2.29
N SER A 150 3.25 2.08 -3.01
CA SER A 150 3.00 1.25 -4.19
C SER A 150 2.02 0.11 -3.92
N VAL A 151 2.24 -0.68 -2.86
CA VAL A 151 1.35 -1.81 -2.52
C VAL A 151 -0.04 -1.37 -2.06
N ALA A 152 -0.18 -0.20 -1.43
CA ALA A 152 -1.50 0.31 -1.05
C ALA A 152 -2.27 0.75 -2.30
N ASN A 153 -1.57 1.34 -3.26
CA ASN A 153 -2.14 1.77 -4.53
C ASN A 153 -2.58 0.57 -5.40
N MET A 154 -1.92 -0.60 -5.26
CA MET A 154 -2.39 -1.86 -5.86
C MET A 154 -3.80 -2.26 -5.36
N TYR A 155 -4.24 -1.77 -4.21
CA TYR A 155 -5.60 -1.98 -3.71
C TYR A 155 -6.53 -0.81 -4.08
N PHE A 156 -6.13 0.43 -3.79
CA PHE A 156 -7.01 1.60 -3.98
C PHE A 156 -7.41 1.81 -5.44
N LEU A 157 -6.46 1.69 -6.39
CA LEU A 157 -6.75 1.92 -7.80
C LEU A 157 -7.74 0.89 -8.35
N PRO A 158 -7.54 -0.44 -8.18
CA PRO A 158 -8.51 -1.42 -8.67
C PRO A 158 -9.87 -1.33 -7.99
N VAL A 159 -9.94 -1.08 -6.67
CA VAL A 159 -11.22 -0.93 -5.97
C VAL A 159 -12.04 0.21 -6.56
N ALA A 160 -11.42 1.35 -6.86
CA ALA A 160 -12.11 2.49 -7.46
C ALA A 160 -12.61 2.18 -8.87
N LEU A 161 -11.77 1.58 -9.72
CA LEU A 161 -12.15 1.20 -11.08
C LEU A 161 -13.30 0.17 -11.07
N MET A 162 -13.25 -0.80 -10.15
CA MET A 162 -14.32 -1.77 -9.95
C MET A 162 -15.61 -1.11 -9.45
N ALA A 163 -15.52 -0.16 -8.51
CA ALA A 163 -16.67 0.57 -7.99
C ALA A 163 -17.37 1.40 -9.08
N LYS A 164 -16.61 2.01 -9.98
CA LYS A 164 -17.13 2.76 -11.14
C LYS A 164 -17.70 1.86 -12.24
N GLY A 165 -17.48 0.54 -12.18
CA GLY A 165 -17.88 -0.41 -13.22
C GLY A 165 -16.95 -0.44 -14.44
N GLU A 166 -15.83 0.29 -14.40
CA GLU A 166 -14.90 0.48 -15.52
C GLU A 166 -13.98 -0.74 -15.76
N MET A 167 -13.86 -1.65 -14.77
CA MET A 167 -13.07 -2.88 -14.91
C MET A 167 -13.76 -3.97 -15.76
N ILE A 168 -15.09 -3.93 -15.93
CA ILE A 168 -15.84 -4.96 -16.67
C ILE A 168 -15.83 -4.67 -18.18
N SER A 169 -15.58 -3.42 -18.60
CA SER A 169 -15.53 -3.01 -20.02
C SER A 169 -14.20 -3.30 -20.72
N GLY A 170 -13.39 -4.21 -20.21
CA GLY A 170 -12.16 -4.69 -20.85
C GLY A 170 -10.95 -3.84 -20.50
N PHE A 171 -10.01 -4.45 -19.76
CA PHE A 171 -8.56 -4.24 -19.81
C PHE A 171 -8.05 -2.82 -20.18
N SER A 172 -8.59 -1.75 -19.60
CA SER A 172 -8.03 -0.40 -19.76
C SER A 172 -7.15 -0.07 -18.56
N ILE A 173 -6.06 -0.83 -18.41
CA ILE A 173 -4.94 -0.50 -17.49
C ILE A 173 -3.96 0.47 -18.18
N CYS A 174 -4.10 0.71 -19.48
CA CYS A 174 -3.17 1.49 -20.29
C CYS A 174 -3.29 3.03 -20.16
N SER A 175 -4.24 3.56 -19.38
CA SER A 175 -4.38 5.01 -19.16
C SER A 175 -3.96 5.49 -17.77
N ALA A 176 -3.50 4.57 -16.90
CA ALA A 176 -3.14 4.86 -15.50
C ALA A 176 -1.69 4.48 -15.14
N ILE A 177 -0.86 4.16 -16.14
CA ILE A 177 0.60 3.99 -16.06
C ILE A 177 1.21 4.90 -17.11
#